data_AF-A0A847SYL9-F1
#
_entry.id   AF-A0A847SYL9-F1
#
_cell.length_a   1.000
_cell.length_b   1.000
_cell.length_c   1.000
_cell.angle_alpha   90.00
_cell.angle_beta   90.00
_cell.angle_gamma   90.00
#
_symmetry.space_group_name_H-M   'P 1'
#
loop_
_entity.id
_entity.type
_entity.pdbx_description
1 polymer ?
#
loop_
_entity_poly.entity_id
_entity_poly.type
_entity_poly.pdbx_seq_one_letter_code
_entity_poly.pdbx_strand_id
1 'polypeptide(L)' 'MYCPRCERSIKKDDLERLNEELKSKFQRDSLERGECPVCGTRLIDLNKRKVTQ' A
#
# COMPACT_ATOMS: atom_id res chain seq x y z
N MET A 1 5.64 -0.81 1.56
CA MET A 1 5.04 0.30 0.79
C MET A 1 5.00 1.58 1.60
N TYR A 2 5.14 2.75 0.99
CA TYR A 2 5.14 4.07 1.65
C TYR A 2 4.27 5.05 0.86
N CYS A 3 3.41 5.79 1.55
CA CYS A 3 2.59 6.83 0.97
C CYS A 3 3.24 8.20 1.23
N PRO A 4 3.68 8.95 0.20
CA PRO A 4 4.26 10.28 0.39
C PRO A 4 3.23 11.31 0.87
N ARG A 5 1.95 11.16 0.50
CA ARG A 5 0.91 12.13 0.88
C ARG A 5 0.42 11.98 2.32
N CYS A 6 0.41 10.75 2.84
CA CYS A 6 0.00 10.46 4.22
C CYS A 6 1.20 10.29 5.15
N GLU A 7 2.42 10.32 4.58
CA GLU A 7 3.68 10.04 5.27
C GLU A 7 3.67 8.71 6.05
N ARG A 8 2.91 7.73 5.55
CA ARG A 8 2.71 6.43 6.21
C ARG A 8 3.46 5.34 5.47
N SER A 9 4.20 4.54 6.21
CA SER A 9 4.80 3.29 5.75
C SER A 9 3.93 2.11 6.19
N ILE A 10 3.64 1.23 5.24
CA ILE A 10 2.97 -0.06 5.45
C ILE A 10 4.05 -1.14 5.27
N LYS A 11 4.29 -1.91 6.32
CA LYS A 11 5.19 -3.07 6.31
C LYS A 11 4.56 -4.19 5.48
N LYS A 12 5.39 -5.06 4.89
CA LYS A 12 4.90 -6.19 4.08
C LYS A 12 4.09 -7.18 4.92
N ASP A 13 4.54 -7.53 6.13
CA ASP A 13 3.80 -8.39 7.06
C ASP A 13 2.38 -7.87 7.35
N ASP A 14 2.25 -6.56 7.57
CA ASP A 14 0.95 -5.94 7.82
C ASP A 14 0.12 -5.74 6.55
N LEU A 15 0.73 -5.81 5.36
CA LEU A 15 0.08 -5.48 4.10
C LEU A 15 -0.99 -6.51 3.73
N GLU A 16 -0.71 -7.81 3.91
CA GLU A 16 -1.70 -8.88 3.69
C GLU A 16 -2.90 -8.70 4.61
N ARG A 17 -2.65 -8.55 5.92
CA ARG A 17 -3.72 -8.37 6.92
C ARG A 17 -4.56 -7.11 6.64
N LEU A 18 -3.91 -5.98 6.34
CA LEU A 18 -4.59 -4.74 6.01
C LEU A 18 -5.41 -4.86 4.72
N ASN A 19 -4.90 -5.57 3.71
CA ASN A 19 -5.60 -5.78 2.45
C ASN A 19 -6.86 -6.63 2.65
N GLU A 20 -6.79 -7.69 3.46
CA GLU A 20 -7.97 -8.48 3.84
C GLU A 20 -8.99 -7.64 4.60
N GLU A 21 -8.56 -6.84 5.59
CA GLU A 21 -9.48 -5.95 6.31
C GLU A 21 -10.11 -4.90 5.39
N LEU A 22 -9.35 -4.34 4.44
CA LEU A 22 -9.85 -3.37 3.46
C LEU A 22 -10.86 -3.98 2.50
N LYS A 23 -10.62 -5.19 2.02
CA LYS A 23 -11.59 -5.93 1.20
C LYS A 23 -12.84 -6.29 1.99
N SER A 24 -12.68 -6.79 3.21
CA SER A 24 -13.82 -7.23 4.04
C SER A 24 -14.69 -6.06 4.49
N LYS A 25 -14.09 -4.98 5.00
CA LYS A 25 -14.85 -3.84 5.56
C LYS A 25 -15.26 -2.81 4.52
N PHE A 26 -14.43 -2.59 3.51
CA PHE A 26 -14.60 -1.48 2.58
C PHE A 26 -14.71 -1.92 1.11
N GLN A 27 -14.59 -3.22 0.81
CA GLN A 27 -14.54 -3.74 -0.56
C GLN A 27 -13.53 -2.99 -1.43
N ARG A 28 -12.37 -2.64 -0.85
CA ARG A 28 -11.28 -1.94 -1.54
C ARG A 28 -10.03 -2.80 -1.62
N ASP A 29 -9.46 -2.84 -2.82
CA ASP A 29 -8.19 -3.50 -3.17
C ASP A 29 -7.07 -2.48 -3.45
N SER A 30 -7.18 -1.25 -2.92
CA SER A 30 -6.20 -0.18 -3.16
C SER A 30 -4.76 -0.60 -2.86
N LEU A 31 -4.52 -1.35 -1.77
CA LEU A 31 -3.18 -1.85 -1.44
C LEU A 31 -2.63 -2.82 -2.50
N GLU A 32 -3.49 -3.68 -3.06
CA GLU A 32 -3.15 -4.63 -4.12
C GLU A 32 -2.79 -3.91 -5.43
N ARG A 33 -3.49 -2.80 -5.72
CA ARG A 33 -3.18 -1.91 -6.85
C ARG A 33 -1.94 -1.02 -6.60
N GLY A 34 -1.40 -1.04 -5.39
CA GLY A 34 -0.29 -0.16 -4.99
C GLY A 34 -0.73 1.28 -4.78
N GLU A 35 -1.95 1.50 -4.29
CA GLU A 35 -2.58 2.78 -3.99
C GLU A 35 -2.87 2.89 -2.48
N CYS A 36 -2.73 4.09 -1.93
CA CYS A 36 -3.00 4.34 -0.52
C CYS A 36 -4.51 4.25 -0.26
N PRO A 37 -4.98 3.38 0.64
CA PRO A 37 -6.41 3.21 0.92
C PRO A 37 -7.07 4.43 1.57
N VAL A 38 -6.26 5.37 2.11
CA VAL A 38 -6.73 6.59 2.78
C VAL A 38 -6.92 7.72 1.77
N CYS A 39 -5.93 7.95 0.91
CA CYS A 39 -5.88 9.15 0.07
C CYS A 39 -5.89 8.86 -1.44
N GLY A 40 -5.83 7.59 -1.85
CA GLY A 40 -5.74 7.16 -3.24
C GLY A 40 -4.41 7.46 -3.93
N THR A 41 -3.40 7.94 -3.19
CA THR A 41 -2.09 8.25 -3.79
C THR A 41 -1.31 6.96 -4.03
N ARG A 42 -0.61 6.87 -5.16
CA ARG A 42 0.25 5.71 -5.49
C ARG A 42 1.32 5.51 -4.42
N LEU A 43 1.38 4.29 -3.89
CA LEU A 43 2.35 3.89 -2.88
C LEU A 43 3.71 3.62 -3.53
N ILE A 44 4.76 4.04 -2.83
CA ILE A 44 6.15 3.85 -3.19
C ILE A 44 6.65 2.60 -2.46
N ASP A 45 7.05 1.57 -3.20
CA ASP A 45 7.63 0.40 -2.54
C ASP A 45 9.12 0.63 -2.26
N LEU A 46 9.43 1.10 -1.05
CA LEU A 46 10.81 1.36 -0.60
C LEU A 46 11.67 0.08 -0.53
N ASN A 47 11.05 -1.10 -0.50
CA ASN A 47 11.74 -2.39 -0.45
C ASN A 47 12.11 -2.90 -1.86
N LYS A 48 11.37 -2.48 -2.89
CA LYS A 48 11.69 -2.75 -4.29
C LYS A 48 12.81 -1.82 -4.79
N ARG A 49 14.03 -1.99 -4.28
CA ARG A 49 15.23 -1.65 -5.04
C ARG A 49 15.35 -2.62 -6.21
N LYS A 50 14.51 -2.46 -7.24
CA LYS A 50 14.87 -2.96 -8.57
C LYS A 50 15.48 -1.80 -9.33
N VAL A 51 16.82 -1.77 -9.27
CA VAL A 51 17.68 -1.31 -10.36
C VAL A 51 16.98 -1.58 -11.69
N THR A 52 16.75 -0.55 -12.50
CA THR A 52 16.87 -0.55 -13.97
C THR A 52 16.54 0.86 -14.46
N GLN A 53 17.57 1.67 -14.69
CA GLN A 53 17.89 2.17 -16.04
C GLN A 53 19.35 2.61 -16.04
#